data_AF-A0A942D3W9-F1
#
_entry.id   AF-A0A942D3W9-F1
#
_cell.length_a   1.000
_cell.length_b   1.000
_cell.length_c   1.000
_cell.angle_alpha   90.00
_cell.angle_beta   90.00
_cell.angle_gamma   90.00
#
_symmetry.space_group_name_H-M   'P 1'
#
loop_
_entity.id
_entity.type
_entity.pdbx_description
1 polymer ?
#
loop_
_entity_poly.entity_id
_entity_poly.type
_entity_poly.pdbx_seq_one_letter_code
_entity_poly.pdbx_strand_id
1 'polypeptide(L)' 'MVEVMEEFDAGAFPVEGERLSLGVAARLSRYLQVLTQARKMGRETISSQELSEYTHINPTQIRRDLS' A
#
# COMPACT_ATOMS: atom_id res chain seq x y z
N MET A 1 26.31 17.53 -34.19
CA MET A 1 25.09 18.36 -34.16
C MET A 1 24.23 17.84 -35.29
N VAL A 2 23.35 16.87 -35.09
CA VAL A 2 22.21 16.92 -34.17
C VAL A 2 22.02 15.52 -33.55
N GLU A 3 22.03 15.41 -32.22
CA GLU A 3 21.66 14.18 -31.53
C GLU A 3 20.14 14.02 -31.65
N VAL A 4 19.71 12.91 -32.24
CA VAL A 4 18.30 12.51 -32.27
C VAL A 4 18.00 11.91 -30.90
N MET A 5 17.47 12.74 -30.00
CA MET A 5 16.77 12.28 -28.81
C MET A 5 15.53 11.52 -29.29
N GLU A 6 15.57 10.18 -29.21
CA GLU A 6 14.34 9.39 -29.24
C GLU A 6 13.50 9.83 -28.05
N GLU A 7 12.40 10.52 -28.35
CA GLU A 7 11.28 10.70 -27.45
C GLU A 7 10.84 9.30 -27.02
N PHE A 8 11.17 8.92 -25.78
CA PHE A 8 10.44 7.84 -25.12
C PHE A 8 9.01 8.35 -24.97
N ASP A 9 8.19 8.07 -25.99
CA ASP A 9 6.75 8.02 -25.83
C ASP A 9 6.53 6.99 -24.72
N ALA A 10 6.38 7.49 -23.50
CA ALA A 10 5.84 6.75 -22.36
C ALA A 10 4.35 6.50 -22.67
N GLY A 11 4.12 5.80 -23.78
CA GLY A 11 2.84 5.34 -24.24
C GLY A 11 2.20 4.66 -23.06
N ALA A 12 1.05 5.23 -22.68
CA ALA A 12 0.27 4.84 -21.55
C ALA A 12 0.10 3.32 -21.56
N PHE A 13 0.86 2.62 -20.73
CA PHE A 13 0.46 1.28 -20.32
C PHE A 13 -0.91 1.46 -19.68
N PRO A 14 -1.99 0.86 -20.24
CA PRO A 14 -3.24 0.82 -19.52
C PRO A 14 -2.96 -0.06 -18.32
N VAL A 15 -2.67 0.59 -17.19
CA VAL A 15 -2.64 -0.06 -15.89
C VAL A 15 -4.08 -0.40 -15.56
N GLU A 16 -4.62 -1.44 -16.20
CA GLU A 16 -5.86 -2.11 -15.81
C GLU A 16 -5.63 -2.94 -14.53
N GLY A 17 -5.01 -2.31 -13.55
CA GLY A 17 -5.14 -2.66 -12.15
C GLY A 17 -5.91 -1.54 -11.51
N GLU A 18 -6.99 -1.85 -10.80
CA GLU A 18 -7.79 -0.87 -10.06
C GLU A 18 -6.86 0.07 -9.29
N ARG A 19 -6.72 1.32 -9.77
CA ARG A 19 -5.80 2.27 -9.15
C ARG A 19 -6.29 2.51 -7.74
N LEU A 20 -5.51 2.07 -6.76
CA LEU A 20 -5.80 2.30 -5.35
C LEU A 20 -6.00 3.80 -5.13
N SER A 21 -7.09 4.16 -4.45
CA SER A 21 -7.31 5.53 -4.02
C SER A 21 -6.11 6.00 -3.18
N LEU A 22 -5.74 7.28 -3.32
CA LEU A 22 -4.65 7.89 -2.56
C LEU A 22 -4.79 7.64 -1.04
N GLY A 23 -6.03 7.66 -0.54
CA GLY A 23 -6.33 7.37 0.86
C GLY A 23 -6.04 5.93 1.26
N VAL A 24 -6.22 4.96 0.35
CA VAL A 24 -5.87 3.55 0.58
C VAL A 24 -4.36 3.38 0.58
N ALA A 25 -3.65 3.97 -0.40
CA ALA A 25 -2.19 3.90 -0.48
C ALA A 25 -1.48 4.45 0.77
N ALA A 26 -1.98 5.58 1.30
CA ALA A 26 -1.47 6.14 2.55
C ALA A 26 -1.68 5.19 3.75
N ARG A 27 -2.83 4.50 3.81
CA ARG A 27 -3.10 3.53 4.89
C ARG A 27 -2.28 2.26 4.75
N LEU A 28 -2.04 1.76 3.53
CA LEU A 28 -1.15 0.62 3.29
C LEU A 28 0.26 0.85 3.83
N SER A 29 0.78 2.06 3.64
CA SER A 29 2.09 2.45 4.18
C SER A 29 2.12 2.36 5.71
N ARG A 30 1.03 2.79 6.37
CA ARG A 30 0.88 2.69 7.83
C ARG A 30 0.74 1.24 8.31
N TYR A 31 -0.05 0.41 7.61
CA TYR A 31 -0.17 -1.01 7.93
C TYR A 31 1.17 -1.73 7.83
N LEU A 32 1.94 -1.48 6.77
CA LEU A 32 3.25 -2.08 6.57
C LEU A 32 4.21 -1.77 7.72
N GLN A 33 4.21 -0.54 8.23
CA GLN A 33 5.05 -0.16 9.37
C GLN A 33 4.75 -1.01 10.61
N VAL A 34 3.48 -1.16 10.96
CA VAL A 34 3.06 -1.96 12.13
C VAL A 34 3.33 -3.44 11.91
N LEU A 35 3.02 -3.98 10.73
CA LEU A 35 3.27 -5.37 10.38
C LEU A 35 4.76 -5.72 10.43
N THR A 36 5.62 -4.80 9.99
CA THR A 36 7.07 -4.95 10.06
C THR A 36 7.56 -5.01 11.50
N GLN A 37 7.02 -4.17 12.38
CA GLN A 37 7.34 -4.22 13.81
C GLN A 37 6.85 -5.52 14.46
N ALA A 38 5.61 -5.94 14.18
CA ALA A 38 5.05 -7.21 14.66
C ALA A 38 5.93 -8.40 14.26
N ARG A 39 6.38 -8.44 12.99
CA ARG A 39 7.29 -9.48 12.49
C ARG A 39 8.65 -9.46 13.20
N LYS A 40 9.21 -8.27 13.49
CA LYS A 40 10.47 -8.13 14.25
C LYS A 40 10.33 -8.61 15.70
N MET A 41 9.13 -8.57 16.27
CA MET A 41 8.82 -9.12 17.59
C MET A 41 8.48 -10.62 17.57
N GLY A 42 8.63 -11.29 16.43
CA GLY A 42 8.35 -12.72 16.29
C GLY A 42 6.86 -13.06 16.18
N ARG A 43 5.98 -12.07 15.95
CA ARG A 43 4.55 -12.33 15.71
C ARG A 43 4.34 -12.77 14.26
N GLU A 44 3.74 -13.93 14.09
CA GLU A 44 3.35 -14.44 12.75
C GLU A 44 1.99 -13.90 12.31
N THR A 45 1.11 -13.60 13.26
CA THR A 45 -0.26 -13.13 13.01
C THR A 45 -0.56 -11.87 13.81
N ILE A 46 -1.39 -11.01 13.23
CA ILE A 46 -2.01 -9.87 13.90
C ILE A 46 -3.43 -9.73 13.37
N SER A 47 -4.41 -9.62 14.28
CA SER A 47 -5.80 -9.44 13.89
C SER A 47 -6.09 -8.00 13.44
N SER A 48 -7.16 -7.79 12.67
CA SER A 48 -7.64 -6.44 12.32
C SER A 48 -8.00 -5.59 13.55
N GLN A 49 -8.38 -6.24 14.66
CA GLN A 49 -8.66 -5.58 15.94
C GLN A 49 -7.36 -5.05 16.55
N GLU A 50 -6.35 -5.90 16.71
CA GLU A 50 -5.04 -5.47 17.24
C GLU A 50 -4.38 -4.42 16.32
N LEU A 51 -4.48 -4.57 15.01
CA LEU A 51 -3.94 -3.60 14.06
C LEU A 51 -4.63 -2.22 14.20
N SER A 52 -5.90 -2.19 14.60
CA SER A 52 -6.63 -0.94 14.87
C SER A 52 -6.09 -0.20 16.09
N GLU A 53 -5.54 -0.90 17.09
CA GLU A 53 -4.97 -0.30 18.29
C GLU A 53 -3.72 0.52 17.95
N TYR A 54 -2.92 0.06 16.99
CA TYR A 54 -1.70 0.75 16.56
C TYR A 54 -1.94 1.80 15.47
N THR A 55 -2.94 1.61 14.62
CA THR A 55 -3.15 2.48 13.45
C THR A 55 -4.27 3.50 13.60
N HIS A 56 -5.12 3.32 14.62
CA HIS A 56 -6.36 4.07 14.86
C HIS A 56 -7.34 4.03 13.68
N ILE A 57 -7.29 2.98 12.86
CA ILE A 57 -8.22 2.76 11.75
C ILE A 57 -9.21 1.68 12.16
N ASN A 58 -10.50 1.89 11.85
CA ASN A 58 -11.54 0.92 12.18
C ASN A 58 -11.26 -0.48 11.58
N PRO A 59 -11.42 -1.58 12.35
CA PRO A 59 -11.17 -2.94 11.87
C PRO A 59 -11.89 -3.32 10.58
N THR A 60 -13.11 -2.83 10.36
CA THR A 60 -13.89 -3.06 9.13
C THR A 60 -13.22 -2.43 7.92
N GLN A 61 -12.66 -1.22 8.05
CA GLN A 61 -11.93 -0.57 6.97
C GLN A 61 -10.59 -1.29 6.71
N ILE A 62 -9.90 -1.72 7.76
CA ILE A 62 -8.66 -2.52 7.64
C ILE A 62 -8.95 -3.79 6.82
N ARG A 63 -10.03 -4.51 7.12
CA ARG A 63 -10.41 -5.71 6.34
C ARG A 63 -10.68 -5.36 4.89
N ARG A 64 -11.42 -4.28 4.61
CA ARG A 64 -11.72 -3.84 3.24
C ARG A 64 -10.47 -3.42 2.46
N ASP A 65 -9.50 -2.79 3.11
CA ASP A 65 -8.26 -2.35 2.47
C ASP A 65 -7.28 -3.51 2.18
N LEU A 66 -7.41 -4.62 2.91
CA LEU A 66 -6.52 -5.79 2.83
C LEU A 66 -7.17 -7.04 2.23
N SER A 67 -8.44 -6.96 1.78
CA SER A 67 -9.14 -8.02 1.04
C SER A 67 -8.84 -7.87 -0.44
#